data_AF-A0A4W2H343-F1
#
_entry.id   AF-A0A4W2H343-F1
#
_cell.length_a   1.000
_cell.length_b   1.000
_cell.length_c   1.000
_cell.angle_alpha   90.00
_cell.angle_beta   90.00
_cell.angle_gamma   90.00
#
_symmetry.space_group_name_H-M   'P 1'
#
loop_
_entity.id
_entity.type
_entity.pdbx_description
1 polymer ?
#
loop_
_entity_poly.entity_id
_entity_poly.type
_entity_poly.pdbx_seq_one_letter_code
_entity_poly.pdbx_strand_id
1 'polypeptide(L)'
;MCWKTLLLLLLYSDAQATLSHRWTRAVLFPAAYRPKRSSTLPLNPVLQSSLEEVELLYEFLLAELEISPDLKISIKDEELASLRKASDFRAVCNDVIPKSIPDIRRLSANLSSRLGILKKEDFERTALTLAYTAYRTALSQGYQKDVWAQSLLSLFRALRHDLMRATERGPAYSNPEIPHSLLHLQRPATEHTLPTQSCRDQIRNPAALCPL
;
A
#
# COMPACT_ATOMS: atom_id res chain seq x y z
N MET A 1 6.94 -28.90 38.85
CA MET A 1 5.96 -28.23 37.97
C MET A 1 4.70 -29.09 37.96
N CYS A 2 3.58 -28.58 38.49
CA CYS A 2 2.36 -29.36 38.62
C CYS A 2 1.63 -29.46 37.27
N TRP A 3 1.18 -30.63 36.86
CA TRP A 3 0.47 -30.79 35.57
C TRP A 3 -0.77 -29.90 35.44
N LYS A 4 -1.39 -29.54 36.58
CA LYS A 4 -2.49 -28.57 36.68
C LYS A 4 -2.10 -27.18 36.17
N THR A 5 -0.89 -26.70 36.43
CA THR A 5 -0.42 -25.40 35.93
C THR A 5 -0.14 -25.46 34.44
N LEU A 6 0.36 -26.59 33.92
CA LEU A 6 0.50 -26.82 32.48
C LEU A 6 -0.85 -26.85 31.76
N LEU A 7 -1.85 -27.52 32.35
CA LEU A 7 -3.21 -27.58 31.80
C LEU A 7 -3.88 -26.20 31.77
N LEU A 8 -3.71 -25.41 32.84
CA LEU A 8 -4.21 -24.03 32.88
C LEU A 8 -3.50 -23.11 31.88
N LEU A 9 -2.19 -23.28 31.70
CA LEU A 9 -1.42 -22.49 30.73
C LEU A 9 -1.81 -22.86 29.29
N LEU A 10 -2.05 -24.15 29.02
CA LEU A 10 -2.53 -24.65 27.74
C LEU A 10 -3.94 -24.12 27.44
N LEU A 11 -4.88 -24.24 28.39
CA LEU A 11 -6.24 -23.71 28.24
C LEU A 11 -6.25 -22.19 28.08
N TYR A 12 -5.39 -21.46 28.80
CA TYR A 12 -5.26 -20.00 28.65
C TYR A 12 -4.71 -19.62 27.27
N SER A 13 -3.69 -20.32 26.77
CA SER A 13 -3.12 -20.07 25.45
C SER A 13 -4.06 -20.46 24.32
N ASP A 14 -4.82 -21.55 24.46
CA ASP A 14 -5.84 -21.97 23.48
C ASP A 14 -7.06 -21.04 23.50
N ALA A 15 -7.46 -20.55 24.68
CA ALA A 15 -8.46 -19.48 24.80
C ALA A 15 -7.99 -18.19 24.11
N GLN A 16 -6.73 -17.79 24.28
CA GLN A 16 -6.17 -16.62 23.58
C GLN A 16 -6.08 -16.85 22.06
N ALA A 17 -5.71 -18.05 21.61
CA ALA A 17 -5.62 -18.41 20.19
C ALA A 17 -7.01 -18.43 19.52
N THR A 18 -8.01 -19.03 20.18
CA THR A 18 -9.39 -19.11 19.68
C THR A 18 -10.12 -17.77 19.74
N LEU A 19 -9.87 -16.95 20.77
CA LEU A 19 -10.35 -15.56 20.83
C LEU A 19 -9.71 -14.71 19.73
N SER A 20 -8.40 -14.84 19.48
CA SER A 20 -7.71 -14.07 18.44
C SER A 20 -8.18 -14.44 17.03
N HIS A 21 -8.47 -15.72 16.78
CA HIS A 21 -8.93 -16.19 15.46
C HIS A 21 -10.36 -15.71 15.10
N ARG A 22 -11.19 -15.37 16.10
CA ARG A 22 -12.55 -14.83 15.88
C ARG A 22 -12.57 -13.39 15.34
N TRP A 23 -11.44 -12.69 15.29
CA TRP A 23 -11.34 -11.32 14.75
C TRP A 23 -10.99 -11.27 13.26
N THR A 24 -10.86 -12.42 12.59
CA THR A 24 -10.29 -12.52 11.23
C THR A 24 -11.31 -12.37 10.10
N ARG A 25 -12.25 -11.42 10.25
CA ARG A 25 -12.98 -10.86 9.10
C ARG A 25 -13.35 -9.40 9.34
N ALA A 26 -12.42 -8.64 9.91
CA ALA A 26 -12.59 -7.21 10.05
C ALA A 26 -12.81 -6.59 8.66
N VAL A 27 -13.99 -6.00 8.45
CA VAL A 27 -14.28 -5.20 7.27
C VAL A 27 -13.46 -3.91 7.38
N LEU A 28 -12.52 -3.71 6.46
CA LEU A 28 -11.58 -2.58 6.51
C LEU A 28 -12.28 -1.24 6.30
N PHE A 29 -13.20 -1.20 5.34
CA PHE A 29 -13.98 -0.02 4.97
C PHE A 29 -15.47 -0.30 5.06
N PRO A 30 -16.05 -0.38 6.28
CA PRO A 30 -17.47 -0.69 6.44
C PRO A 30 -18.39 0.36 5.77
N ALA A 31 -17.91 1.60 5.65
CA ALA A 31 -18.64 2.67 4.98
C ALA A 31 -18.82 2.43 3.46
N ALA A 32 -17.93 1.68 2.80
CA ALA A 32 -18.05 1.32 1.38
C ALA A 32 -19.29 0.45 1.09
N TYR A 33 -19.80 -0.24 2.11
CA TYR A 33 -20.95 -1.14 1.97
C TYR A 33 -22.26 -0.51 2.43
N ARG A 34 -22.23 0.75 2.90
CA ARG A 34 -23.45 1.45 3.31
C ARG A 34 -24.24 1.88 2.06
N PRO A 35 -25.55 1.61 2.00
CA PRO A 35 -26.41 2.13 0.94
C PRO A 35 -26.39 3.66 0.94
N LYS A 36 -26.26 4.27 -0.24
CA LYS A 36 -26.39 5.73 -0.37
C LYS A 36 -27.87 6.09 -0.19
N ARG A 37 -28.17 7.21 0.45
CA ARG A 37 -29.55 7.63 0.80
C ARG A 37 -30.53 7.72 -0.40
N SER A 38 -30.01 7.68 -1.62
CA SER A 38 -30.74 7.69 -2.90
C SER A 38 -30.47 6.49 -3.81
N SER A 39 -29.72 5.46 -3.37
CA SER A 39 -29.40 4.27 -4.17
C SER A 39 -29.21 3.04 -3.29
N THR A 40 -29.82 1.92 -3.69
CA THR A 40 -29.69 0.62 -3.01
C THR A 40 -28.34 -0.06 -3.23
N LEU A 41 -27.49 0.48 -4.13
CA LEU A 41 -26.18 -0.08 -4.44
C LEU A 41 -25.10 0.45 -3.48
N PRO A 42 -24.21 -0.44 -2.97
CA PRO A 42 -23.10 -0.04 -2.11
C PRO A 42 -22.09 0.86 -2.84
N LEU A 43 -21.48 1.78 -2.10
CA LEU A 43 -20.39 2.66 -2.55
C LEU A 43 -19.08 1.88 -2.66
N ASN A 44 -19.01 0.95 -3.61
CA ASN A 44 -17.81 0.18 -3.93
C ASN A 44 -17.28 0.47 -5.34
N PRO A 45 -17.08 1.74 -5.76
CA PRO A 45 -16.39 2.00 -7.01
C PRO A 45 -14.92 1.56 -6.87
N VAL A 46 -14.41 0.91 -7.91
CA VAL A 46 -12.98 0.69 -8.14
C VAL A 46 -12.50 1.85 -8.98
N LEU A 47 -11.47 2.56 -8.53
CA LEU A 47 -10.99 3.77 -9.19
C LEU A 47 -10.07 3.47 -10.36
N GLN A 48 -9.37 2.33 -10.35
CA GLN A 48 -8.30 2.05 -11.32
C GLN A 48 -8.59 0.82 -12.18
N SER A 49 -9.75 0.70 -12.85
CA SER A 49 -10.08 -0.50 -13.63
C SER A 49 -9.36 -0.60 -14.99
N SER A 50 -8.85 0.50 -15.54
CA SER A 50 -8.04 0.55 -16.76
C SER A 50 -6.86 1.52 -16.61
N LEU A 51 -5.96 1.55 -17.60
CA LEU A 51 -4.83 2.49 -17.62
C LEU A 51 -5.33 3.94 -17.68
N GLU A 52 -6.34 4.21 -18.50
CA GLU A 52 -6.94 5.53 -18.65
C GLU A 52 -7.55 6.01 -17.33
N GLU A 53 -8.14 5.11 -16.54
CA GLU A 53 -8.65 5.45 -15.21
C GLU A 53 -7.55 5.71 -14.18
N VAL A 54 -6.41 5.02 -14.30
CA VAL A 54 -5.22 5.30 -13.48
C VAL A 54 -4.67 6.69 -13.79
N GLU A 55 -4.49 7.01 -15.08
CA GLU A 55 -4.02 8.32 -15.54
C GLU A 55 -4.97 9.43 -15.08
N LEU A 56 -6.28 9.24 -15.25
CA LEU A 56 -7.29 10.19 -14.78
C LEU A 56 -7.26 10.38 -13.25
N LEU A 57 -7.02 9.31 -12.47
CA LEU A 57 -6.86 9.44 -11.02
C LEU A 57 -5.62 10.27 -10.68
N TYR A 58 -4.50 10.11 -11.39
CA TYR A 58 -3.34 10.96 -11.22
C TYR A 58 -3.65 12.42 -11.54
N GLU A 59 -4.40 12.68 -12.62
CA GLU A 59 -4.86 14.03 -12.96
C GLU A 59 -5.70 14.62 -11.81
N PHE A 60 -6.66 13.88 -11.26
CA PHE A 60 -7.44 14.34 -10.11
C PHE A 60 -6.58 14.68 -8.90
N LEU A 61 -5.55 13.88 -8.60
CA LEU A 61 -4.65 14.12 -7.48
C LEU A 61 -3.73 15.34 -7.72
N LEU A 62 -3.43 15.66 -8.97
CA LEU A 62 -2.60 16.81 -9.37
C LEU A 62 -3.41 18.11 -9.57
N ALA A 63 -4.72 18.01 -9.82
CA ALA A 63 -5.63 19.12 -10.16
C ALA A 63 -6.05 20.01 -8.97
N GLU A 64 -5.10 20.29 -8.07
CA GLU A 64 -5.28 21.12 -6.88
C GLU A 64 -6.52 20.74 -6.06
N LEU A 65 -6.41 19.70 -5.23
CA LEU A 65 -7.48 19.30 -4.33
C LEU A 65 -7.72 20.34 -3.24
N GLU A 66 -8.99 20.69 -3.02
CA GLU A 66 -9.42 21.49 -1.88
C GLU A 66 -9.94 20.59 -0.76
N ILE A 67 -9.47 20.84 0.46
CA ILE A 67 -9.97 20.19 1.66
C ILE A 67 -10.57 21.26 2.56
N SER A 68 -11.90 21.29 2.59
CA SER A 68 -12.72 22.21 3.37
C SER A 68 -12.58 22.01 4.89
N PRO A 69 -13.05 22.95 5.73
CA PRO A 69 -13.01 22.82 7.19
C PRO A 69 -13.78 21.60 7.73
N ASP A 70 -14.83 21.15 7.04
CA ASP A 70 -15.56 19.91 7.34
C ASP A 70 -14.88 18.66 6.77
N LEU A 71 -13.63 18.80 6.30
CA LEU A 71 -12.76 17.74 5.79
C LEU A 71 -13.26 17.08 4.50
N LYS A 72 -14.16 17.76 3.76
CA LYS A 72 -14.58 17.31 2.44
C LYS A 72 -13.56 17.70 1.39
N ILE A 73 -13.25 16.73 0.54
CA ILE A 73 -12.33 16.81 -0.58
C ILE A 73 -13.12 17.12 -1.85
N SER A 74 -12.73 18.19 -2.53
CA SER A 74 -13.20 18.59 -3.86
C SER A 74 -12.02 18.80 -4.81
N ILE A 75 -12.30 18.71 -6.10
CA ILE A 75 -11.35 19.09 -7.17
C ILE A 75 -11.70 20.54 -7.52
N LYS A 76 -10.71 21.43 -7.56
CA LYS A 76 -10.93 22.85 -7.89
C LYS A 76 -11.20 23.07 -9.37
N ASP A 77 -10.51 22.32 -10.23
CA ASP A 77 -10.71 22.35 -11.67
C ASP A 77 -12.16 21.95 -12.02
N GLU A 78 -12.92 22.88 -12.60
CA GLU A 78 -14.34 22.68 -12.92
C GLU A 78 -14.55 21.64 -14.03
N GLU A 79 -13.64 21.58 -15.00
CA GLU A 79 -13.72 20.62 -16.11
C GLU A 79 -13.54 19.20 -15.55
N LEU A 80 -12.49 18.98 -14.77
CA LEU A 80 -12.25 17.70 -14.12
C LEU A 80 -13.33 17.36 -13.08
N ALA A 81 -13.80 18.34 -12.31
CA ALA A 81 -14.83 18.14 -11.31
C ALA A 81 -16.18 17.72 -11.89
N SER A 82 -16.46 18.09 -13.16
CA SER A 82 -17.70 17.73 -13.88
C SER A 82 -17.74 16.27 -14.33
N LEU A 83 -16.59 15.59 -14.37
CA LEU A 83 -16.50 14.20 -14.83
C LEU A 83 -17.27 13.26 -13.89
N ARG A 84 -17.96 12.27 -14.48
CA ARG A 84 -18.65 11.22 -13.70
C ARG A 84 -17.67 10.48 -12.77
N LYS A 85 -16.46 10.21 -13.24
CA LYS A 85 -15.39 9.57 -12.45
C LYS A 85 -14.91 10.43 -11.27
N ALA A 86 -14.96 11.76 -11.40
CA ALA A 86 -14.70 12.64 -10.26
C ALA A 86 -15.76 12.49 -9.17
N SER A 87 -17.01 12.17 -9.52
CA SER A 87 -18.05 11.88 -8.53
C SER A 87 -17.78 10.60 -7.73
N ASP A 88 -17.24 9.56 -8.39
CA ASP A 88 -16.83 8.31 -7.74
C ASP A 88 -15.64 8.55 -6.81
N PHE A 89 -14.61 9.27 -7.29
CA PHE A 89 -13.46 9.69 -6.50
C PHE A 89 -13.89 10.47 -5.24
N ARG A 90 -14.75 11.48 -5.39
CA ARG A 90 -15.30 12.25 -4.26
C ARG A 90 -16.07 11.37 -3.29
N ALA A 91 -16.87 10.42 -3.78
CA ALA A 91 -17.61 9.50 -2.92
C ALA A 91 -16.65 8.63 -2.08
N VAL A 92 -15.58 8.09 -2.69
CA VAL A 92 -14.56 7.34 -1.93
C VAL A 92 -13.87 8.24 -0.90
N CYS A 93 -13.42 9.42 -1.33
CA CYS A 93 -12.68 10.34 -0.49
C CYS A 93 -13.48 10.93 0.67
N ASN A 94 -14.80 11.09 0.53
CA ASN A 94 -15.64 11.76 1.53
C ASN A 94 -16.51 10.80 2.34
N ASP A 95 -16.99 9.72 1.71
CA ASP A 95 -17.96 8.82 2.34
C ASP A 95 -17.30 7.51 2.83
N VAL A 96 -16.12 7.14 2.31
CA VAL A 96 -15.51 5.83 2.56
C VAL A 96 -14.23 5.88 3.39
N ILE A 97 -13.25 6.72 3.03
CA ILE A 97 -11.97 6.74 3.74
C ILE A 97 -12.13 7.39 5.13
N PRO A 98 -11.51 6.82 6.19
CA PRO A 98 -11.61 7.37 7.53
C PRO A 98 -10.87 8.71 7.64
N LYS A 99 -11.48 9.66 8.37
CA LYS A 99 -10.93 11.00 8.61
C LYS A 99 -10.46 11.22 10.06
N SER A 100 -10.86 10.33 10.98
CA SER A 100 -10.54 10.42 12.40
C SER A 100 -9.32 9.56 12.75
N ILE A 101 -8.51 10.04 13.70
CA ILE A 101 -7.35 9.28 14.20
C ILE A 101 -7.75 7.90 14.76
N PRO A 102 -8.81 7.77 15.58
CA PRO A 102 -9.24 6.45 16.07
C PRO A 102 -9.58 5.47 14.94
N ASP A 103 -10.27 5.93 13.90
CA ASP A 103 -10.63 5.07 12.77
C ASP A 103 -9.41 4.68 11.94
N ILE A 104 -8.47 5.59 11.72
CA ILE A 104 -7.21 5.32 11.01
C ILE A 104 -6.38 4.29 11.79
N ARG A 105 -6.24 4.45 13.10
CA ARG A 105 -5.49 3.49 13.94
C ARG A 105 -6.17 2.11 13.96
N ARG A 106 -7.51 2.08 14.00
CA ARG A 106 -8.28 0.83 13.87
C ARG A 106 -8.05 0.17 12.51
N LEU A 107 -8.05 0.95 11.42
CA LEU A 107 -7.72 0.44 10.08
C LEU A 107 -6.31 -0.16 10.08
N SER A 108 -5.31 0.53 10.63
CA SER A 108 -3.93 0.01 10.72
C SER A 108 -3.85 -1.31 11.50
N ALA A 109 -4.52 -1.40 12.65
CA ALA A 109 -4.55 -2.63 13.45
C ALA A 109 -5.19 -3.80 12.68
N ASN A 110 -6.33 -3.56 12.03
CA ASN A 110 -7.02 -4.56 11.23
C ASN A 110 -6.17 -5.04 10.05
N LEU A 111 -5.47 -4.11 9.38
CA LEU A 111 -4.54 -4.42 8.30
C LEU A 111 -3.36 -5.28 8.80
N SER A 112 -2.74 -4.91 9.92
CA SER A 112 -1.63 -5.67 10.50
C SER A 112 -2.01 -7.09 10.92
N SER A 113 -3.24 -7.31 11.38
CA SER A 113 -3.74 -8.65 11.75
C SER A 113 -4.19 -9.50 10.56
N ARG A 114 -4.23 -8.94 9.35
CA ARG A 114 -4.85 -9.62 8.20
C ARG A 114 -3.98 -10.74 7.64
N LEU A 115 -4.64 -11.85 7.31
CA LEU A 115 -4.05 -12.96 6.57
C LEU A 115 -4.37 -12.80 5.08
N GLY A 116 -3.34 -12.61 4.25
CA GLY A 116 -3.47 -12.52 2.79
C GLY A 116 -3.50 -11.11 2.22
N ILE A 117 -3.34 -11.03 0.90
CA ILE A 117 -3.17 -9.79 0.11
C ILE A 117 -4.49 -9.00 0.10
N LEU A 118 -4.40 -7.66 0.14
CA LEU A 118 -5.56 -6.80 -0.01
C LEU A 118 -6.24 -6.99 -1.36
N LYS A 119 -7.57 -6.88 -1.35
CA LYS A 119 -8.31 -6.72 -2.60
C LYS A 119 -7.99 -5.34 -3.17
N LYS A 120 -8.08 -5.20 -4.49
CA LYS A 120 -7.77 -3.96 -5.20
C LYS A 120 -8.50 -2.75 -4.61
N GLU A 121 -9.79 -2.89 -4.31
CA GLU A 121 -10.60 -1.78 -3.81
C GLU A 121 -10.20 -1.37 -2.39
N ASP A 122 -9.85 -2.34 -1.54
CA ASP A 122 -9.34 -2.07 -0.19
C ASP A 122 -7.94 -1.46 -0.25
N PHE A 123 -7.11 -1.86 -1.21
CA PHE A 123 -5.79 -1.27 -1.44
C PHE A 123 -5.91 0.20 -1.86
N GLU A 124 -6.73 0.52 -2.87
CA GLU A 124 -6.96 1.89 -3.33
C GLU A 124 -7.43 2.81 -2.18
N ARG A 125 -8.40 2.35 -1.39
CA ARG A 125 -8.91 3.09 -0.22
C ARG A 125 -7.84 3.26 0.86
N THR A 126 -7.02 2.24 1.08
CA THR A 126 -5.92 2.32 2.05
C THR A 126 -4.85 3.30 1.60
N ALA A 127 -4.51 3.32 0.30
CA ALA A 127 -3.58 4.28 -0.28
C ALA A 127 -4.10 5.72 -0.18
N LEU A 128 -5.38 5.96 -0.50
CA LEU A 128 -6.01 7.27 -0.32
C LEU A 128 -6.06 7.70 1.16
N THR A 129 -6.33 6.76 2.07
CA THR A 129 -6.26 7.01 3.52
C THR A 129 -4.84 7.39 3.96
N LEU A 130 -3.82 6.72 3.42
CA LEU A 130 -2.42 7.01 3.70
C LEU A 130 -2.05 8.43 3.22
N ALA A 131 -2.42 8.80 1.99
CA ALA A 131 -2.22 10.14 1.44
C ALA A 131 -2.91 11.21 2.29
N TYR A 132 -4.17 10.99 2.68
CA TYR A 132 -4.89 11.89 3.57
C TYR A 132 -4.20 12.05 4.93
N THR A 133 -3.74 10.94 5.52
CA THR A 133 -3.05 10.95 6.82
C THR A 133 -1.71 11.70 6.72
N ALA A 134 -0.99 11.55 5.60
CA ALA A 134 0.24 12.30 5.33
C ALA A 134 -0.03 13.80 5.21
N TYR A 135 -1.07 14.19 4.46
CA TYR A 135 -1.52 15.58 4.36
C TYR A 135 -1.85 16.18 5.74
N ARG A 136 -2.66 15.47 6.55
CA ARG A 136 -3.01 15.93 7.91
C ARG A 136 -1.80 16.05 8.82
N THR A 137 -0.84 15.13 8.70
CA THR A 137 0.44 15.20 9.44
C THR A 137 1.23 16.44 9.07
N ALA A 138 1.31 16.77 7.77
CA ALA A 138 2.03 17.94 7.29
C ALA A 138 1.43 19.26 7.79
N LEU A 139 0.10 19.34 7.93
CA LEU A 139 -0.59 20.53 8.44
C LEU A 139 -0.63 20.65 9.96
N SER A 140 -0.44 19.55 10.69
CA SER A 140 -0.51 19.53 12.15
C SER A 140 0.75 20.09 12.82
N GLN A 141 0.58 20.65 14.02
CA GLN A 141 1.65 21.24 14.82
C GLN A 141 1.65 20.69 16.25
N GLY A 142 2.79 20.79 16.94
CA GLY A 142 2.95 20.34 18.32
C GLY A 142 2.55 18.87 18.53
N TYR A 143 1.92 18.57 19.67
CA TYR A 143 1.51 17.21 20.03
C TYR A 143 0.60 16.53 18.98
N GLN A 144 -0.27 17.30 18.31
CA GLN A 144 -1.12 16.75 17.25
C GLN A 144 -0.30 16.17 16.10
N LYS A 145 0.83 16.80 15.77
CA LYS A 145 1.75 16.30 14.75
C LYS A 145 2.30 14.92 15.08
N ASP A 146 2.67 14.69 16.33
CA ASP A 146 3.16 13.39 16.77
C ASP A 146 2.07 12.32 16.68
N VAL A 147 0.83 12.65 17.09
CA VAL A 147 -0.29 11.70 17.01
C VAL A 147 -0.62 11.33 15.56
N TRP A 148 -0.63 12.30 14.64
CA TRP A 148 -0.82 12.07 13.21
C TRP A 148 0.35 11.29 12.60
N ALA A 149 1.59 11.64 12.92
CA ALA A 149 2.79 10.96 12.43
C ALA A 149 2.85 9.49 12.87
N GLN A 150 2.48 9.19 14.12
CA GLN A 150 2.40 7.80 14.60
C GLN A 150 1.31 7.01 13.88
N SER A 151 0.16 7.64 13.61
CA SER A 151 -0.93 7.01 12.86
C SER A 151 -0.52 6.74 11.40
N LEU A 152 0.15 7.71 10.76
CA LEU A 152 0.72 7.57 9.41
C LEU A 152 1.72 6.42 9.34
N LEU A 153 2.66 6.35 10.29
CA LEU A 153 3.69 5.33 10.34
C LEU A 153 3.10 3.93 10.55
N SER A 154 2.11 3.81 11.44
CA SER A 154 1.39 2.55 11.67
C SER A 154 0.68 2.07 10.40
N LEU A 155 -0.01 2.98 9.70
CA LEU A 155 -0.71 2.66 8.46
C LEU A 155 0.26 2.28 7.34
N PHE A 156 1.34 3.05 7.16
CA PHE A 156 2.39 2.75 6.18
C PHE A 156 3.00 1.37 6.38
N ARG A 157 3.37 1.04 7.63
CA ARG A 157 3.94 -0.28 7.96
C ARG A 157 2.98 -1.41 7.61
N ALA A 158 1.71 -1.26 7.98
CA ALA A 158 0.69 -2.26 7.69
C ALA A 158 0.49 -2.46 6.17
N LEU A 159 0.40 -1.37 5.39
CA LEU A 159 0.25 -1.43 3.93
C LEU A 159 1.51 -2.00 3.26
N ARG A 160 2.71 -1.62 3.70
CA ARG A 160 3.97 -2.14 3.17
C ARG A 160 4.09 -3.65 3.37
N HIS A 161 3.66 -4.17 4.53
CA HIS A 161 3.65 -5.62 4.76
C HIS A 161 2.75 -6.36 3.77
N ASP A 162 1.62 -5.77 3.39
CA ASP A 162 0.74 -6.34 2.35
C ASP A 162 1.44 -6.39 0.98
N LEU A 163 2.08 -5.28 0.58
CA LEU A 163 2.84 -5.19 -0.67
C LEU A 163 3.99 -6.20 -0.75
N MET A 164 4.78 -6.36 0.32
CA MET A 164 5.89 -7.31 0.34
C MET A 164 5.40 -8.76 0.17
N ARG A 165 4.27 -9.13 0.79
CA ARG A 165 3.67 -10.46 0.64
C ARG A 165 3.16 -10.71 -0.78
N ALA A 166 2.67 -9.67 -1.47
CA ALA A 166 2.25 -9.78 -2.86
C ALA A 166 3.44 -10.06 -3.78
N THR A 167 4.59 -9.44 -3.52
CA THR A 167 5.84 -9.65 -4.28
C THR A 167 6.42 -11.04 -4.06
N GLU A 168 6.44 -11.55 -2.82
CA GLU A 168 6.92 -12.91 -2.50
C GLU A 168 6.07 -14.02 -3.12
N ARG A 169 4.81 -13.71 -3.44
CA ARG A 169 3.85 -14.64 -4.08
C ARG A 169 3.67 -14.37 -5.58
N GLY A 170 4.55 -13.56 -6.18
CA GLY A 170 4.59 -13.33 -7.63
C GLY A 170 4.61 -14.66 -8.40
N PRO A 171 4.15 -14.67 -9.67
CA PRO A 171 3.97 -15.92 -10.40
C PRO A 171 5.26 -16.71 -10.30
N ALA A 172 5.16 -17.95 -9.81
CA ALA A 172 6.19 -18.93 -10.05
C ALA A 172 6.32 -19.00 -11.57
N TYR A 173 7.25 -18.24 -12.13
CA TYR A 173 7.77 -18.50 -13.45
C TYR A 173 8.36 -19.89 -13.33
N SER A 174 7.54 -20.85 -13.74
CA SER A 174 7.96 -22.18 -14.13
C SER A 174 9.24 -22.01 -14.93
N ASN A 175 10.29 -22.63 -14.41
CA ASN A 175 11.47 -23.11 -15.11
C ASN A 175 11.25 -23.06 -16.64
N PRO A 176 12.07 -22.33 -17.42
CA PRO A 176 12.08 -22.59 -18.84
C PRO A 176 12.60 -24.02 -18.99
N GLU A 177 11.69 -24.98 -19.20
CA GLU A 177 12.05 -26.25 -19.82
C GLU A 177 12.70 -25.87 -21.14
N ILE A 178 14.02 -25.83 -21.14
CA ILE A 178 14.82 -25.84 -22.36
C ILE A 178 14.39 -27.13 -23.08
N PRO A 179 13.75 -27.05 -24.26
CA PRO A 179 13.43 -28.25 -25.00
C PRO A 179 14.72 -29.01 -25.25
N HIS A 180 14.77 -30.29 -24.90
CA HIS A 180 15.90 -31.19 -25.12
C HIS A 180 16.35 -31.27 -26.61
N SER A 181 15.63 -30.60 -27.52
CA SER A 181 15.89 -30.48 -28.95
C SER A 181 17.09 -29.60 -29.34
N LEU A 182 17.68 -28.81 -28.41
CA LEU A 182 18.80 -27.91 -28.73
C LEU A 182 20.18 -28.37 -28.23
N LEU A 183 20.30 -29.61 -27.75
CA LEU A 183 21.60 -30.17 -27.32
C LEU A 183 22.48 -30.72 -28.47
N HIS A 184 22.08 -30.58 -29.74
CA HIS A 184 22.76 -31.23 -30.86
C HIS A 184 23.39 -30.32 -31.93
N LEU A 185 23.52 -29.01 -31.72
CA LEU A 185 24.39 -28.20 -32.57
C LEU A 185 25.75 -27.94 -31.90
N GLN A 186 26.56 -28.99 -31.86
CA GLN A 186 27.96 -28.90 -31.51
C GLN A 186 28.80 -28.71 -32.78
N ARG A 187 29.59 -27.62 -32.83
CA ARG A 187 30.98 -27.56 -33.37
C ARG A 187 31.50 -26.11 -33.44
N PRO A 188 32.83 -25.90 -33.51
CA PRO A 188 33.89 -26.44 -32.67
C PRO A 188 34.73 -25.29 -32.05
N ALA A 189 35.69 -25.69 -31.21
CA ALA A 189 36.68 -24.81 -30.62
C ALA A 189 37.66 -24.21 -31.64
N THR A 190 37.98 -22.93 -31.48
CA THR A 190 39.33 -22.40 -31.70
C THR A 190 39.66 -21.41 -30.60
N GLU A 191 40.72 -21.72 -29.85
CA GLU A 191 41.41 -20.87 -28.89
C GLU A 191 41.84 -19.55 -29.53
N HIS A 192 41.74 -18.44 -28.78
CA HIS A 192 42.79 -17.43 -28.71
C HIS A 192 42.72 -16.69 -27.36
N THR A 193 43.63 -17.11 -26.49
CA THR A 193 44.49 -16.36 -25.56
C THR A 193 44.12 -14.92 -25.15
N LEU A 194 43.96 -14.75 -23.82
CA LEU A 194 44.08 -13.60 -22.87
C LEU A 194 44.71 -12.25 -23.35
N PRO A 195 44.53 -11.11 -22.62
CA PRO A 195 44.30 -11.05 -21.16
C PRO A 195 43.26 -10.05 -20.60
N THR A 196 42.85 -10.41 -19.39
CA THR A 196 42.24 -9.61 -18.33
C THR A 196 42.91 -8.26 -18.10
N GLN A 197 42.14 -7.17 -18.17
CA GLN A 197 42.53 -5.87 -17.64
C GLN A 197 41.69 -5.56 -16.39
N SER A 198 42.35 -5.75 -15.26
CA SER A 198 41.93 -5.38 -13.91
C SER A 198 41.70 -3.88 -13.81
N CYS A 199 40.44 -3.45 -13.68
CA CYS A 199 40.10 -2.09 -13.26
C CYS A 199 40.37 -1.94 -11.76
N ARG A 200 41.62 -1.63 -11.42
CA ARG A 200 42.03 -1.05 -10.15
C ARG A 200 42.76 0.25 -10.49
N ASP A 201 42.37 1.32 -9.81
CA ASP A 201 42.95 2.67 -9.78
C ASP A 201 42.18 3.78 -10.51
N GLN A 202 41.20 4.37 -9.81
CA GLN A 202 41.00 5.81 -9.90
C GLN A 202 40.39 6.39 -8.60
N ILE A 203 41.11 6.25 -7.48
CA ILE A 203 40.96 7.20 -6.37
C ILE A 203 42.11 8.21 -6.52
N ARG A 204 41.80 9.36 -7.13
CA ARG A 204 42.66 10.54 -7.06
C ARG A 204 41.81 11.71 -6.62
N ASN A 205 41.95 12.07 -5.35
CA ASN A 205 41.64 13.40 -4.83
C ASN A 205 42.64 14.39 -5.47
N PRO A 206 42.18 15.56 -5.90
CA PRO A 206 42.86 16.77 -5.43
C PRO A 206 41.88 17.87 -5.05
N ALA A 207 41.96 18.26 -3.78
CA ALA A 207 41.83 19.65 -3.39
C ALA A 207 42.87 20.51 -4.15
N ALA A 208 42.53 21.80 -4.28
CA ALA A 208 43.28 22.89 -4.87
C ALA A 208 43.12 23.10 -6.39
N LEU A 209 42.28 24.07 -6.75
CA LEU A 209 42.73 25.24 -7.54
C LEU A 209 41.83 26.45 -7.21
N CYS A 210 42.44 27.48 -6.62
CA CYS A 210 41.93 28.85 -6.36
C CYS A 210 41.86 29.66 -7.69
N PRO A 211 41.93 31.01 -7.75
CA PRO A 211 41.36 32.12 -6.95
C PRO A 211 40.62 33.16 -7.85
N LEU A 212 39.85 34.08 -7.26
CA LEU A 212 39.77 35.54 -7.51
C LEU A 212 38.52 36.12 -6.84
#